data_AF-A0A238ZQM5-F1
#
_entry.id   AF-A0A238ZQM5-F1
#
_cell.length_a   1.000
_cell.length_b   1.000
_cell.length_c   1.000
_cell.angle_alpha   90.00
_cell.angle_beta   90.00
_cell.angle_gamma   90.00
#
_symmetry.space_group_name_H-M   'P 1'
#
loop_
_entity.id
_entity.type
_entity.pdbx_description
1 polymer ?
#
loop_
_entity_poly.entity_id
_entity_poly.type
_entity_poly.pdbx_seq_one_letter_code
_entity_poly.pdbx_strand_id
1 'polypeptide(L)'
;MREQREALKTYFENGDRPTQTQFAQLIDSYVHLNELNFGLKLRSSGTLKAKFYHFYDANEPFSAEAHKTIEAPAGSKAEVIPGYTHLFSRIIQYKELVCEIEGAVDLVKHQPKIIIERYKQKKKLASGYIKPAGFYKELTFDAALWNRKSEYDVTSREMTLDLGPVHYFKPGASFRDFRPSGSIRRSGSFKYSRHGKSYVPIQMKLQITIDNTNYTSHPIDLKIVMGSGEETDAINFAFD
;
A
#
# COMPACT_ATOMS: atom_id res chain seq x y z
N MET A 1 17.62 0.22 11.91
CA MET A 1 18.64 1.02 12.61
C MET A 1 19.16 0.36 13.90
N ARG A 2 18.31 -0.04 14.86
CA ARG A 2 18.78 -0.67 16.12
C ARG A 2 19.50 -2.01 15.91
N GLU A 3 18.97 -2.88 15.05
CA GLU A 3 19.57 -4.20 14.73
C GLU A 3 20.92 -4.11 14.01
N GLN A 4 21.11 -3.12 13.12
CA GLN A 4 22.40 -2.90 12.44
C GLN A 4 23.46 -2.34 13.39
N ARG A 5 23.06 -1.50 14.36
CA ARG A 5 23.97 -0.93 15.36
C ARG A 5 24.45 -1.97 16.38
N GLU A 6 23.55 -2.84 16.83
CA GLU A 6 23.87 -3.97 17.71
C GLU A 6 24.82 -4.93 16.99
N ALA A 7 24.52 -5.33 15.75
CA ALA A 7 25.39 -6.20 14.95
C ALA A 7 26.78 -5.58 14.73
N LEU A 8 26.86 -4.29 14.38
CA LEU A 8 28.14 -3.57 14.22
C LEU A 8 28.93 -3.48 15.52
N LYS A 9 28.27 -3.22 16.66
CA LYS A 9 28.92 -3.29 17.98
C LYS A 9 29.52 -4.65 18.23
N THR A 10 28.76 -5.72 17.98
CA THR A 10 29.24 -7.09 18.15
C THR A 10 30.43 -7.38 17.23
N TYR A 11 30.43 -6.87 15.99
CA TYR A 11 31.58 -6.99 15.09
C TYR A 11 32.83 -6.27 15.62
N PHE A 12 32.70 -5.03 16.10
CA PHE A 12 33.81 -4.29 16.69
C PHE A 12 34.31 -4.88 18.02
N GLU A 13 33.41 -5.40 18.86
CA GLU A 13 33.75 -6.05 20.14
C GLU A 13 34.42 -7.41 19.94
N ASN A 14 34.04 -8.17 18.90
CA ASN A 14 34.63 -9.47 18.58
C ASN A 14 35.87 -9.37 17.66
N GLY A 15 36.25 -8.18 17.21
CA GLY A 15 37.38 -7.96 16.30
C GLY A 15 37.10 -8.32 14.83
N ASP A 16 35.85 -8.57 14.47
CA ASP A 16 35.40 -8.79 13.10
C ASP A 16 35.39 -7.46 12.33
N ARG A 17 36.04 -7.45 11.16
CA ARG A 17 36.09 -6.26 10.30
C ARG A 17 34.79 -6.13 9.52
N PRO A 18 34.00 -5.04 9.69
CA PRO A 18 32.83 -4.82 8.83
C PRO A 18 33.28 -4.74 7.38
N THR A 19 32.43 -5.21 6.47
CA THR A 19 32.68 -5.04 5.04
C THR A 19 32.73 -3.55 4.69
N GLN A 20 33.47 -3.18 3.63
CA GLN A 20 33.56 -1.79 3.16
C GLN A 20 32.17 -1.16 2.96
N THR A 21 31.21 -1.93 2.44
CA THR A 21 29.82 -1.50 2.25
C THR A 21 29.12 -1.20 3.57
N GLN A 22 29.28 -2.05 4.58
CA GLN A 22 28.67 -1.84 5.90
C GLN A 22 29.26 -0.62 6.62
N PHE A 23 30.57 -0.38 6.45
CA PHE A 23 31.23 0.78 7.04
C PHE A 23 30.88 2.09 6.31
N ALA A 24 30.80 2.07 4.97
CA ALA A 24 30.34 3.22 4.19
C ALA A 24 28.92 3.64 4.57
N GLN A 25 27.99 2.68 4.65
CA GLN A 25 26.60 2.95 5.10
C GLN A 25 26.52 3.58 6.49
N LEU A 26 27.43 3.20 7.39
CA LEU A 26 27.51 3.81 8.72
C LEU A 26 27.97 5.27 8.65
N ILE A 27 29.06 5.55 7.92
CA ILE A 27 29.57 6.93 7.77
C ILE A 27 28.51 7.80 7.10
N ASP A 28 27.89 7.33 6.03
CA ASP A 28 26.83 8.06 5.31
C ASP A 28 25.66 8.36 6.27
N SER A 29 25.27 7.41 7.13
CA SER A 29 24.23 7.65 8.13
C SER A 29 24.58 8.76 9.12
N TYR A 30 25.87 8.91 9.48
CA TYR A 30 26.35 9.94 10.37
C TYR A 30 26.46 11.31 9.70
N VAL A 31 26.90 11.36 8.44
CA VAL A 31 26.99 12.59 7.64
C VAL A 31 25.60 13.18 7.39
N HIS A 32 24.59 12.33 7.18
CA HIS A 32 23.22 12.74 6.88
C HIS A 32 22.28 12.72 8.10
N LEU A 33 22.78 12.64 9.34
CA LEU A 33 21.96 12.49 10.56
C LEU A 33 20.82 13.51 10.67
N ASN A 34 21.06 14.76 10.30
CA ASN A 34 20.05 15.83 10.31
C ASN A 34 19.02 15.67 9.18
N GLU A 35 19.45 15.16 8.03
CA GLU A 35 18.60 14.88 6.86
C GLU A 35 17.77 13.58 7.06
N LEU A 36 18.21 12.69 7.94
CA LEU A 36 17.56 11.42 8.29
C LEU A 36 16.51 11.54 9.42
N ASN A 37 16.36 12.72 10.02
CA ASN A 37 15.28 12.97 10.99
C ASN A 37 14.00 13.37 10.25
N PHE A 38 13.31 12.38 9.70
CA PHE A 38 12.06 12.57 8.98
C PHE A 38 11.05 11.47 9.26
N GLY A 39 9.78 11.84 9.16
CA GLY A 39 8.66 10.98 9.47
C GLY A 39 7.51 11.16 8.51
N LEU A 40 6.61 10.18 8.57
CA LEU A 40 5.29 10.27 7.97
C LEU A 40 4.31 10.21 9.12
N LYS A 41 3.27 11.03 9.08
CA LYS A 41 2.13 10.97 9.98
C LYS A 41 0.87 10.90 9.14
N LEU A 42 -0.04 10.00 9.53
CA LEU A 42 -1.22 9.66 8.75
C LEU A 42 -2.47 9.83 9.58
N ARG A 43 -3.54 10.32 8.96
CA ARG A 43 -4.88 10.35 9.53
C ARG A 43 -5.92 10.23 8.42
N SER A 44 -7.09 9.68 8.74
CA SER A 44 -8.22 9.72 7.80
C SER A 44 -8.71 11.16 7.63
N SER A 45 -9.19 11.50 6.43
CA SER A 45 -9.82 12.80 6.17
C SER A 45 -11.08 13.01 7.03
N GLY A 46 -11.38 14.27 7.33
CA GLY A 46 -12.66 14.66 7.93
C GLY A 46 -13.84 14.56 6.95
N THR A 47 -13.55 14.69 5.66
CA THR A 47 -14.53 14.69 4.56
C THR A 47 -14.68 13.31 3.93
N LEU A 48 -15.89 13.03 3.43
CA LEU A 48 -16.17 11.85 2.62
C LEU A 48 -16.12 12.20 1.14
N LYS A 49 -15.55 11.29 0.35
CA LYS A 49 -15.71 11.26 -1.10
C LYS A 49 -16.72 10.19 -1.47
N ALA A 50 -17.43 10.42 -2.56
CA ALA A 50 -18.38 9.47 -3.14
C ALA A 50 -18.10 9.35 -4.63
N LYS A 51 -17.96 8.11 -5.12
CA LYS A 51 -17.76 7.82 -6.54
C LYS A 51 -18.63 6.64 -6.96
N PHE A 52 -19.14 6.67 -8.18
CA PHE A 52 -19.95 5.57 -8.71
C PHE A 52 -19.07 4.59 -9.47
N TYR A 53 -19.31 3.30 -9.24
CA TYR A 53 -18.50 2.23 -9.84
C TYR A 53 -19.38 1.15 -10.46
N HIS A 54 -18.88 0.58 -11.55
CA HIS A 54 -19.30 -0.70 -12.09
C HIS A 54 -18.32 -1.80 -11.67
N PHE A 55 -18.84 -2.90 -11.13
CA PHE A 55 -18.04 -4.04 -10.68
C PHE A 55 -18.23 -5.24 -11.61
N TYR A 56 -17.12 -5.90 -11.94
CA TYR A 56 -17.11 -7.05 -12.84
C TYR A 56 -16.26 -8.17 -12.28
N ASP A 57 -16.66 -9.43 -12.54
CA ASP A 57 -15.82 -10.61 -12.32
C ASP A 57 -15.38 -11.16 -13.68
N ALA A 58 -14.18 -11.75 -13.73
CA ALA A 58 -13.73 -12.43 -14.95
C ALA A 58 -14.54 -13.70 -15.17
N ASN A 59 -14.91 -13.98 -16.42
CA ASN A 59 -15.65 -15.18 -16.79
C ASN A 59 -14.78 -16.44 -16.67
N GLU A 60 -13.48 -16.30 -16.94
CA GLU A 60 -12.53 -17.40 -16.85
C GLU A 60 -12.00 -17.58 -15.43
N PRO A 61 -12.05 -18.80 -14.88
CA PRO A 61 -11.38 -19.08 -13.63
C PRO A 61 -9.87 -18.91 -13.82
N PHE A 62 -9.20 -18.34 -12.80
CA PHE A 62 -7.74 -18.11 -12.80
C PHE A 62 -7.23 -17.07 -13.80
N SER A 63 -8.10 -16.19 -14.34
CA SER A 63 -7.66 -15.01 -15.07
C SER A 63 -6.70 -14.16 -14.23
N ALA A 64 -5.67 -13.66 -14.91
CA ALA A 64 -4.68 -12.77 -14.33
C ALA A 64 -5.38 -11.51 -13.76
N GLU A 65 -6.27 -10.89 -14.53
CA GLU A 65 -7.15 -9.81 -14.07
C GLU A 65 -8.51 -10.39 -13.65
N ALA A 66 -8.53 -11.09 -12.53
CA ALA A 66 -9.70 -11.80 -12.03
C ALA A 66 -10.94 -10.93 -11.77
N HIS A 67 -10.84 -9.60 -11.75
CA HIS A 67 -11.99 -8.68 -11.63
C HIS A 67 -11.67 -7.31 -12.25
N LYS A 68 -12.69 -6.49 -12.48
CA LYS A 68 -12.52 -5.07 -12.83
C LYS A 68 -13.44 -4.19 -11.99
N THR A 69 -12.93 -3.03 -11.61
CA THR A 69 -13.67 -1.97 -10.92
C THR A 69 -13.48 -0.70 -11.72
N ILE A 70 -14.56 -0.19 -12.30
CA ILE A 70 -14.53 0.94 -13.24
C ILE A 70 -15.30 2.10 -12.63
N GLU A 71 -14.63 3.23 -12.45
CA GLU A 71 -15.27 4.49 -12.07
C GLU A 71 -16.10 5.00 -13.24
N ALA A 72 -17.33 5.43 -12.98
CA ALA A 72 -18.25 5.91 -14.00
C ALA A 72 -19.17 7.03 -13.45
N PRO A 73 -19.83 7.80 -14.32
CA PRO A 73 -20.84 8.78 -13.90
C PRO A 73 -22.01 8.11 -13.17
N ALA A 74 -22.53 8.74 -12.12
CA ALA A 74 -23.65 8.19 -11.37
C ALA A 74 -24.87 7.96 -12.28
N GLY A 75 -25.42 6.74 -12.24
CA GLY A 75 -26.58 6.35 -13.05
C GLY A 75 -26.26 5.91 -14.49
N SER A 76 -24.98 5.87 -14.88
CA SER A 76 -24.59 5.28 -16.16
C SER A 76 -24.94 3.79 -16.24
N LYS A 77 -25.17 3.30 -17.46
CA LYS A 77 -25.32 1.87 -17.72
C LYS A 77 -23.94 1.21 -17.72
N ALA A 78 -23.88 -0.02 -17.20
CA ALA A 78 -22.67 -0.81 -17.26
C ALA A 78 -22.33 -1.15 -18.72
N GLU A 79 -21.06 -0.99 -19.06
CA GLU A 79 -20.54 -1.35 -20.38
C GLU A 79 -20.35 -2.86 -20.48
N VAL A 80 -20.53 -3.40 -21.68
CA VAL A 80 -20.24 -4.82 -21.95
C VAL A 80 -18.74 -4.96 -22.18
N ILE A 81 -18.07 -5.69 -21.31
CA ILE A 81 -16.62 -5.91 -21.38
C ILE A 81 -16.38 -7.38 -21.75
N PRO A 82 -15.76 -7.67 -22.90
CA PRO A 82 -15.45 -9.04 -23.30
C PRO A 82 -14.66 -9.79 -22.23
N GLY A 83 -15.10 -11.00 -21.89
CA GLY A 83 -14.46 -11.84 -20.87
C GLY A 83 -14.84 -11.51 -19.41
N TYR A 84 -15.75 -10.57 -19.20
CA TYR A 84 -16.22 -10.18 -17.88
C TYR A 84 -17.74 -10.21 -17.76
N THR A 85 -18.21 -10.54 -16.56
CA THR A 85 -19.62 -10.45 -16.18
C THR A 85 -19.80 -9.28 -15.24
N HIS A 86 -20.72 -8.37 -15.60
CA HIS A 86 -21.13 -7.29 -14.71
C HIS A 86 -21.86 -7.88 -13.50
N LEU A 87 -21.44 -7.49 -12.29
CA LEU A 87 -22.04 -7.94 -11.04
C LEU A 87 -23.13 -6.97 -10.60
N PHE A 88 -22.75 -5.72 -10.33
CA PHE A 88 -23.64 -4.64 -9.94
C PHE A 88 -22.91 -3.29 -10.06
N SER A 89 -23.66 -2.21 -9.82
CA SER A 89 -23.13 -0.85 -9.83
C SER A 89 -23.55 -0.13 -8.55
N ARG A 90 -22.68 0.71 -7.99
CA ARG A 90 -23.02 1.43 -6.74
C ARG A 90 -22.16 2.67 -6.53
N ILE A 91 -22.72 3.66 -5.83
CA ILE A 91 -21.94 4.73 -5.20
C ILE A 91 -21.18 4.14 -4.00
N ILE A 92 -19.87 4.30 -4.00
CA ILE A 92 -18.99 3.95 -2.90
C ILE A 92 -18.52 5.23 -2.23
N GLN A 93 -18.80 5.31 -0.93
CA GLN A 93 -18.29 6.37 -0.08
C GLN A 93 -17.02 5.92 0.63
N TYR A 94 -16.05 6.81 0.72
CA TYR A 94 -14.77 6.54 1.35
C TYR A 94 -14.12 7.81 1.88
N LYS A 95 -13.20 7.63 2.84
CA LYS A 95 -12.30 8.68 3.31
C LYS A 95 -10.99 8.66 2.53
N GLU A 96 -10.39 9.82 2.39
CA GLU A 96 -9.04 9.97 1.88
C GLU A 96 -8.03 9.90 3.03
N LEU A 97 -6.75 9.79 2.69
CA LEU A 97 -5.68 9.74 3.67
C LEU A 97 -4.94 11.08 3.69
N VAL A 98 -4.97 11.78 4.83
CA VAL A 98 -4.16 12.98 5.03
C VAL A 98 -2.78 12.53 5.49
N CYS A 99 -1.76 12.98 4.77
CA CYS A 99 -0.35 12.67 4.99
C CYS A 99 0.40 13.95 5.37
N GLU A 100 1.06 13.93 6.52
CA GLU A 100 1.88 15.01 7.05
C GLU A 100 3.33 14.53 7.14
N ILE A 101 4.27 15.31 6.62
CA ILE A 101 5.71 15.00 6.61
C ILE A 101 6.38 15.69 7.77
N GLU A 102 6.84 14.88 8.72
CA GLU A 102 7.55 15.34 9.91
C GLU A 102 9.04 15.50 9.62
N GLY A 103 9.70 16.38 10.38
CA GLY A 103 11.15 16.61 10.30
C GLY A 103 11.56 17.67 9.28
N ALA A 104 12.86 17.87 9.08
CA ALA A 104 13.40 18.96 8.25
C ALA A 104 13.76 18.52 6.82
N VAL A 105 12.93 17.68 6.18
CA VAL A 105 13.17 17.24 4.78
C VAL A 105 13.01 18.39 3.79
N ASP A 106 14.04 18.64 2.99
CA ASP A 106 13.93 19.48 1.79
C ASP A 106 13.23 18.69 0.67
N LEU A 107 11.99 19.10 0.35
CA LEU A 107 11.17 18.42 -0.65
C LEU A 107 11.71 18.58 -2.07
N VAL A 108 12.41 19.68 -2.35
CA VAL A 108 12.96 19.97 -3.68
C VAL A 108 14.24 19.19 -3.90
N LYS A 109 15.13 19.19 -2.90
CA LYS A 109 16.41 18.48 -2.95
C LYS A 109 16.22 16.96 -3.00
N HIS A 110 15.35 16.42 -2.15
CA HIS A 110 15.26 14.98 -1.92
C HIS A 110 14.12 14.26 -2.64
N GLN A 111 13.20 15.03 -3.25
CA GLN A 111 12.04 14.52 -4.00
C GLN A 111 11.36 13.33 -3.31
N PRO A 112 10.87 13.50 -2.07
CA PRO A 112 10.35 12.39 -1.30
C PRO A 112 9.18 11.69 -2.00
N LYS A 113 9.06 10.39 -1.72
CA LYS A 113 7.95 9.55 -2.15
C LYS A 113 7.30 8.87 -0.96
N ILE A 114 5.98 8.77 -0.97
CA ILE A 114 5.24 7.91 -0.06
C ILE A 114 5.13 6.54 -0.72
N ILE A 115 5.69 5.51 -0.07
CA ILE A 115 5.65 4.13 -0.54
C ILE A 115 4.53 3.39 0.18
N ILE A 116 3.71 2.67 -0.59
CA ILE A 116 2.66 1.81 -0.06
C ILE A 116 3.04 0.35 -0.28
N GLU A 117 3.05 -0.41 0.81
CA GLU A 117 3.29 -1.84 0.83
C GLU A 117 2.04 -2.56 1.30
N ARG A 118 1.80 -3.74 0.74
CA ARG A 118 0.63 -4.55 1.10
C ARG A 118 1.08 -5.83 1.79
N TYR A 119 0.30 -6.28 2.77
CA TYR A 119 0.64 -7.48 3.50
C TYR A 119 0.42 -8.75 2.66
N LYS A 120 1.49 -9.53 2.45
CA LYS A 120 1.45 -10.83 1.79
C LYS A 120 1.62 -11.95 2.82
N GLN A 121 0.84 -13.00 2.68
CA GLN A 121 0.94 -14.22 3.48
C GLN A 121 2.15 -15.05 3.06
N LYS A 122 2.60 -15.90 3.98
CA LYS A 122 3.64 -16.90 3.74
C LYS A 122 3.21 -17.81 2.58
N LYS A 123 4.08 -18.01 1.59
CA LYS A 123 3.76 -18.81 0.40
C LYS A 123 4.97 -19.60 -0.11
N LYS A 124 4.74 -20.87 -0.45
CA LYS A 124 5.70 -21.70 -1.17
C LYS A 124 5.63 -21.38 -2.67
N LEU A 125 6.77 -21.03 -3.26
CA LEU A 125 6.89 -20.77 -4.70
C LEU A 125 7.07 -22.09 -5.47
N ALA A 126 6.87 -22.04 -6.79
CA ALA A 126 7.12 -23.19 -7.67
C ALA A 126 8.57 -23.70 -7.58
N SER A 127 9.53 -22.82 -7.28
CA SER A 127 10.93 -23.17 -7.03
C SER A 127 11.18 -23.88 -5.69
N GLY A 128 10.15 -24.10 -4.86
CA GLY A 128 10.28 -24.65 -3.52
C GLY A 128 10.63 -23.62 -2.44
N TYR A 129 11.13 -22.43 -2.81
CA TYR A 129 11.42 -21.35 -1.87
C TYR A 129 10.17 -20.88 -1.13
N ILE A 130 10.28 -20.70 0.19
CA ILE A 130 9.19 -20.22 1.03
C ILE A 130 9.38 -18.73 1.23
N LYS A 131 8.53 -17.94 0.59
CA LYS A 131 8.48 -16.50 0.82
C LYS A 131 7.81 -16.23 2.18
N PRO A 132 8.45 -15.51 3.12
CA PRO A 132 7.87 -15.21 4.42
C PRO A 132 6.69 -14.24 4.29
N ALA A 133 5.81 -14.25 5.29
CA ALA A 133 4.75 -13.25 5.39
C ALA A 133 5.34 -11.88 5.74
N GLY A 134 4.73 -10.80 5.26
CA GLY A 134 5.20 -9.45 5.54
C GLY A 134 4.63 -8.42 4.58
N PHE A 135 5.01 -7.16 4.76
CA PHE A 135 4.66 -6.07 3.85
C PHE A 135 5.63 -6.03 2.69
N TYR A 136 5.08 -5.92 1.48
CA TYR A 136 5.88 -5.83 0.26
C TYR A 136 5.31 -4.78 -0.67
N LYS A 137 6.17 -3.93 -1.22
CA LYS A 137 5.83 -3.03 -2.33
C LYS A 137 5.30 -3.85 -3.51
N GLU A 138 4.19 -3.40 -4.10
CA GLU A 138 3.72 -3.94 -5.37
C GLU A 138 4.55 -3.38 -6.53
N LEU A 139 4.75 -4.18 -7.57
CA LEU A 139 5.31 -3.67 -8.81
C LEU A 139 4.35 -2.61 -9.37
N THR A 140 4.87 -1.49 -9.85
CA THR A 140 4.05 -0.36 -10.32
C THR A 140 3.08 -0.78 -11.41
N PHE A 141 3.51 -1.64 -12.34
CA PHE A 141 2.66 -2.21 -13.38
C PHE A 141 1.52 -3.08 -12.80
N ASP A 142 1.82 -3.95 -11.83
CA ASP A 142 0.79 -4.77 -11.18
C ASP A 142 -0.23 -3.91 -10.44
N ALA A 143 0.20 -2.82 -9.80
CA ALA A 143 -0.68 -1.89 -9.10
C ALA A 143 -1.58 -1.13 -10.08
N ALA A 144 -1.01 -0.63 -11.18
CA ALA A 144 -1.72 0.14 -12.20
C ALA A 144 -2.86 -0.66 -12.85
N LEU A 145 -2.67 -1.95 -13.09
CA LEU A 145 -3.71 -2.83 -13.65
C LEU A 145 -4.94 -2.97 -12.73
N TRP A 146 -4.77 -2.78 -11.41
CA TRP A 146 -5.88 -2.74 -10.47
C TRP A 146 -6.40 -1.32 -10.21
N ASN A 147 -5.97 -0.31 -10.97
CA ASN A 147 -6.22 1.11 -10.69
C ASN A 147 -5.73 1.54 -9.29
N ARG A 148 -4.56 1.04 -8.88
CA ARG A 148 -3.86 1.40 -7.65
C ARG A 148 -2.50 2.03 -7.96
N LYS A 149 -1.91 2.67 -6.95
CA LYS A 149 -0.52 3.14 -6.99
C LYS A 149 0.27 2.56 -5.81
N SER A 150 1.52 2.19 -6.07
CA SER A 150 2.46 1.72 -5.04
C SER A 150 3.37 2.83 -4.51
N GLU A 151 3.38 3.98 -5.18
CA GLU A 151 4.13 5.17 -4.80
C GLU A 151 3.35 6.44 -5.16
N TYR A 152 3.54 7.47 -4.33
CA TYR A 152 2.98 8.81 -4.52
C TYR A 152 4.10 9.83 -4.37
N ASP A 153 4.21 10.74 -5.32
CA ASP A 153 5.14 11.86 -5.23
C ASP A 153 4.65 12.85 -4.18
N VAL A 154 5.56 13.28 -3.31
CA VAL A 154 5.27 14.31 -2.32
C VAL A 154 5.38 15.68 -2.98
N THR A 155 4.28 16.41 -2.93
CA THR A 155 4.20 17.77 -3.49
C THR A 155 4.18 18.87 -2.42
N SER A 156 3.75 18.53 -1.19
CA SER A 156 3.66 19.46 -0.08
C SER A 156 3.87 18.75 1.26
N ARG A 157 4.12 19.53 2.32
CA ARG A 157 4.33 19.03 3.68
C ARG A 157 3.11 18.34 4.27
N GLU A 158 1.93 18.87 3.97
CA GLU A 158 0.65 18.21 4.23
C GLU A 158 -0.05 18.03 2.88
N MET A 159 -0.48 16.81 2.57
CA MET A 159 -1.20 16.48 1.35
C MET A 159 -2.28 15.45 1.61
N THR A 160 -3.30 15.43 0.76
CA THR A 160 -4.35 14.40 0.81
C THR A 160 -4.14 13.41 -0.33
N LEU A 161 -4.12 12.12 0.01
CA LEU A 161 -4.00 11.01 -0.93
C LEU A 161 -5.34 10.33 -1.13
N ASP A 162 -5.80 10.33 -2.38
CA ASP A 162 -6.90 9.48 -2.82
C ASP A 162 -6.33 8.12 -3.24
N LEU A 163 -6.45 7.12 -2.36
CA LEU A 163 -5.97 5.78 -2.65
C LEU A 163 -6.93 4.99 -3.58
N GLY A 164 -8.13 5.49 -3.85
CA GLY A 164 -9.19 4.70 -4.48
C GLY A 164 -9.42 3.37 -3.75
N PRO A 165 -9.76 3.39 -2.44
CA PRO A 165 -9.58 2.24 -1.56
C PRO A 165 -10.41 1.01 -1.94
N VAL A 166 -11.50 1.18 -2.72
CA VAL A 166 -12.29 0.07 -3.28
C VAL A 166 -11.47 -0.86 -4.18
N HIS A 167 -10.43 -0.34 -4.85
CA HIS A 167 -9.53 -1.11 -5.74
C HIS A 167 -8.61 -2.09 -4.99
N TYR A 168 -8.60 -2.02 -3.65
CA TYR A 168 -7.89 -3.00 -2.82
C TYR A 168 -8.73 -4.25 -2.55
N PHE A 169 -9.98 -4.29 -3.01
CA PHE A 169 -10.92 -5.39 -2.79
C PHE A 169 -11.39 -6.00 -4.11
N LYS A 170 -11.48 -7.34 -4.14
CA LYS A 170 -12.18 -8.09 -5.16
C LYS A 170 -13.68 -8.00 -4.88
N PRO A 171 -14.51 -7.62 -5.88
CA PRO A 171 -15.95 -7.61 -5.71
C PRO A 171 -16.51 -9.03 -5.55
N GLY A 172 -17.55 -9.15 -4.71
CA GLY A 172 -18.36 -10.36 -4.57
C GLY A 172 -19.75 -10.16 -5.19
N ALA A 173 -20.66 -11.12 -4.97
CA ALA A 173 -22.05 -11.02 -5.44
C ALA A 173 -22.77 -9.80 -4.84
N SER A 174 -22.43 -9.44 -3.60
CA SER A 174 -22.87 -8.20 -2.95
C SER A 174 -21.68 -7.41 -2.39
N PHE A 175 -21.90 -6.13 -2.05
CA PHE A 175 -20.85 -5.27 -1.49
C PHE A 175 -20.28 -5.81 -0.16
N ARG A 176 -21.12 -6.46 0.65
CA ARG A 176 -20.69 -7.07 1.93
C ARG A 176 -19.77 -8.28 1.73
N ASP A 177 -19.83 -8.90 0.56
CA ASP A 177 -19.03 -10.08 0.20
C ASP A 177 -17.66 -9.72 -0.38
N PHE A 178 -17.32 -8.43 -0.45
CA PHE A 178 -16.03 -7.98 -0.96
C PHE A 178 -14.91 -8.55 -0.11
N ARG A 179 -13.82 -8.98 -0.76
CA ARG A 179 -12.67 -9.59 -0.10
C ARG A 179 -11.39 -8.90 -0.51
N PRO A 180 -10.33 -8.91 0.31
CA PRO A 180 -9.01 -8.43 -0.10
C PRO A 180 -8.62 -8.94 -1.49
N SER A 181 -8.34 -8.02 -2.41
CA SER A 181 -7.90 -8.38 -3.77
C SER A 181 -6.49 -8.98 -3.70
N GLY A 182 -6.26 -9.99 -4.55
CA GLY A 182 -4.94 -10.58 -4.71
C GLY A 182 -3.98 -9.67 -5.49
N SER A 183 -2.94 -10.29 -6.04
CA SER A 183 -2.21 -9.76 -7.19
C SER A 183 -2.54 -10.64 -8.39
N ILE A 184 -2.37 -10.09 -9.59
CA ILE A 184 -2.71 -10.71 -10.87
C ILE A 184 -2.15 -12.12 -11.00
N ARG A 185 -0.87 -12.25 -10.67
CA ARG A 185 -0.13 -13.51 -10.82
C ARG A 185 -0.41 -14.51 -9.68
N ARG A 186 -1.10 -14.09 -8.61
CA ARG A 186 -1.14 -14.86 -7.34
C ARG A 186 -2.39 -14.57 -6.50
N SER A 187 -3.53 -15.10 -6.93
CA SER A 187 -4.73 -15.23 -6.07
C SER A 187 -4.36 -15.88 -4.73
N GLY A 188 -5.00 -15.44 -3.63
CA GLY A 188 -4.78 -16.00 -2.31
C GLY A 188 -3.51 -15.52 -1.56
N SER A 189 -2.71 -14.61 -2.12
CA SER A 189 -1.42 -14.23 -1.48
C SER A 189 -1.52 -13.21 -0.36
N PHE A 190 -2.70 -12.66 -0.10
CA PHE A 190 -2.90 -11.56 0.85
C PHE A 190 -3.68 -12.06 2.06
N LYS A 191 -3.51 -11.42 3.21
CA LYS A 191 -4.21 -11.85 4.43
C LYS A 191 -5.71 -11.61 4.28
N TYR A 192 -6.49 -12.67 4.41
CA TYR A 192 -7.95 -12.63 4.50
C TYR A 192 -8.36 -12.73 5.97
N SER A 193 -9.15 -11.79 6.46
CA SER A 193 -9.92 -12.03 7.68
C SER A 193 -11.19 -12.80 7.32
N ARG A 194 -11.50 -13.88 8.05
CA ARG A 194 -12.77 -14.61 7.91
C ARG A 194 -13.88 -14.09 8.83
N HIS A 195 -13.51 -13.26 9.82
CA HIS A 195 -14.44 -12.75 10.83
C HIS A 195 -14.45 -11.22 10.80
N GLY A 196 -15.64 -10.62 10.88
CA GLY A 196 -15.86 -9.18 10.84
C GLY A 196 -15.85 -8.58 9.43
N LYS A 197 -15.78 -7.24 9.38
CA LYS A 197 -15.68 -6.48 8.11
C LYS A 197 -14.37 -6.82 7.40
N SER A 198 -14.44 -6.99 6.09
CA SER A 198 -13.26 -7.19 5.25
C SER A 198 -12.31 -5.99 5.37
N TYR A 199 -11.02 -6.26 5.52
CA TYR A 199 -9.99 -5.23 5.54
C TYR A 199 -8.71 -5.67 4.83
N VAL A 200 -7.94 -4.71 4.36
CA VAL A 200 -6.64 -4.91 3.72
C VAL A 200 -5.56 -4.24 4.55
N PRO A 201 -4.64 -5.01 5.18
CA PRO A 201 -3.49 -4.44 5.85
C PRO A 201 -2.51 -3.87 4.82
N ILE A 202 -2.12 -2.61 5.04
CA ILE A 202 -1.08 -1.91 4.29
C ILE A 202 -0.07 -1.29 5.27
N GLN A 203 1.11 -1.02 4.77
CA GLN A 203 2.16 -0.30 5.46
C GLN A 203 2.59 0.87 4.58
N MET A 204 2.75 2.04 5.18
CA MET A 204 3.15 3.26 4.47
C MET A 204 4.42 3.83 5.09
N LYS A 205 5.33 4.33 4.26
CA LYS A 205 6.58 4.95 4.70
C LYS A 205 6.98 6.07 3.75
N LEU A 206 7.63 7.10 4.30
CA LEU A 206 8.28 8.12 3.49
C LEU A 206 9.63 7.58 3.03
N GLN A 207 9.97 7.79 1.77
CA GLN A 207 11.26 7.49 1.19
C GLN A 207 11.87 8.78 0.64
N ILE A 208 13.13 9.03 0.96
CA ILE A 208 13.95 10.07 0.33
C ILE A 208 15.13 9.44 -0.37
N THR A 209 15.69 10.15 -1.35
CA THR A 209 16.93 9.75 -2.00
C THR A 209 18.02 10.77 -1.68
N ILE A 210 19.16 10.28 -1.20
CA ILE A 210 20.38 11.06 -0.92
C ILE A 210 21.52 10.30 -1.59
N ASP A 211 22.27 10.96 -2.49
CA ASP A 211 23.43 10.37 -3.17
C ASP A 211 23.15 8.97 -3.77
N ASN A 212 22.03 8.85 -4.49
CA ASN A 212 21.49 7.62 -5.09
C ASN A 212 21.14 6.49 -4.10
N THR A 213 21.20 6.76 -2.80
CA THR A 213 20.79 5.83 -1.75
C THR A 213 19.40 6.20 -1.22
N ASN A 214 18.52 5.20 -1.12
CA ASN A 214 17.17 5.38 -0.61
C ASN A 214 17.14 5.18 0.90
N TYR A 215 16.62 6.17 1.61
CA TYR A 215 16.37 6.12 3.04
C TYR A 215 14.88 6.16 3.30
N THR A 216 14.41 5.40 4.30
CA THR A 216 12.99 5.32 4.63
C THR A 216 12.73 5.69 6.08
N SER A 217 11.59 6.35 6.32
CA SER A 217 11.10 6.63 7.67
C SER A 217 10.70 5.33 8.37
N HIS A 218 10.38 5.45 9.67
CA HIS A 218 9.62 4.41 10.33
C HIS A 218 8.30 4.16 9.57
N PRO A 219 7.93 2.89 9.35
CA PRO A 219 6.68 2.55 8.69
C PRO A 219 5.48 2.79 9.64
N ILE A 220 4.35 3.16 9.04
CA ILE A 220 3.04 3.19 9.71
C ILE A 220 2.20 2.05 9.15
N ASP A 221 1.73 1.18 10.04
CA ASP A 221 0.81 0.10 9.74
C ASP A 221 -0.64 0.61 9.84
N LEU A 222 -1.45 0.28 8.84
CA LEU A 222 -2.86 0.62 8.84
C LEU A 222 -3.67 -0.41 8.06
N LYS A 223 -4.98 -0.39 8.27
CA LYS A 223 -5.95 -1.25 7.61
C LYS A 223 -6.91 -0.39 6.80
N ILE A 224 -7.05 -0.69 5.52
CA ILE A 224 -8.18 -0.22 4.72
C ILE A 224 -9.36 -1.10 5.11
N VAL A 225 -10.39 -0.55 5.75
CA VAL A 225 -11.55 -1.28 6.26
C VAL A 225 -12.74 -1.02 5.36
N MET A 226 -13.38 -2.09 4.88
CA MET A 226 -14.61 -1.99 4.09
C MET A 226 -15.73 -1.35 4.91
N GLY A 227 -16.46 -0.44 4.27
CA GLY A 227 -17.74 0.05 4.77
C GLY A 227 -18.90 -0.90 4.46
N SER A 228 -20.10 -0.57 4.93
CA SER A 228 -21.36 -1.23 4.54
C SER A 228 -21.88 -0.76 3.18
N GLY A 229 -21.36 0.36 2.69
CA GLY A 229 -21.79 1.01 1.44
C GLY A 229 -22.91 2.04 1.66
N GLU A 230 -23.20 2.38 2.91
CA GLU A 230 -24.07 3.49 3.33
C GLU A 230 -23.21 4.67 3.77
N GLU A 231 -23.82 5.87 3.90
CA GLU A 231 -23.05 7.08 4.22
C GLU A 231 -22.48 7.08 5.63
N THR A 232 -23.19 6.42 6.54
CA THR A 232 -22.80 6.28 7.95
C THR A 232 -21.62 5.33 8.15
N ASP A 233 -21.27 4.54 7.13
CA ASP A 233 -20.24 3.50 7.20
C ASP A 233 -19.53 3.36 5.85
N ALA A 234 -18.80 4.43 5.51
CA ALA A 234 -17.91 4.52 4.37
C ALA A 234 -16.62 3.70 4.55
N ILE A 235 -15.92 3.39 3.45
CA ILE A 235 -14.58 2.79 3.51
C ILE A 235 -13.64 3.75 4.25
N ASN A 236 -12.92 3.25 5.26
CA ASN A 236 -12.10 4.08 6.14
C ASN A 236 -10.77 3.39 6.48
N PHE A 237 -9.87 4.12 7.13
CA PHE A 237 -8.57 3.64 7.60
C PHE A 237 -8.59 3.47 9.12
N ALA A 238 -8.09 2.33 9.59
CA ALA A 238 -7.81 2.07 10.99
C ALA A 238 -6.29 1.98 11.17
N PHE A 239 -5.76 2.74 12.12
CA PHE A 239 -4.34 2.79 12.46
C PHE A 239 -4.10 1.85 13.65
N ASP A 240 -3.02 1.08 13.59
CA ASP A 240 -2.61 0.16 14.66
C ASP A 240 -1.73 0.86 15.71
#